data_AF-A0A1V9V434-F1
#
_entry.id   AF-A0A1V9V434-F1
#
_cell.length_a   1.000
_cell.length_b   1.000
_cell.length_c   1.000
_cell.angle_alpha   90.00
_cell.angle_beta   90.00
_cell.angle_gamma   90.00
#
_symmetry.space_group_name_H-M   'P 1'
#
loop_
_entity.id
_entity.type
_entity.pdbx_description
1 polymer ?
#
loop_
_entity_poly.entity_id
_entity_poly.type
_entity_poly.pdbx_seq_one_letter_code
_entity_poly.pdbx_strand_id
1 'polypeptide(L)'
;MTAISSLSATQPLVVAKVAANTPVAGAAVDTASRAASPSSIVMLGQDTSVTDALTYNARGSLGGGDVPPAWEYTQQDKVSLNMTGNFSSSSTASRFQGLGATLLNQLAQTGKGISQSVIRTSTGKALEPAELAAAQAKLHSNAADNSISLTLKTASGKTVQLTLSTQDNGLAVQAQVSGGDLSDDELVALGKMADGFQSAIDGLTAKPPQLKLDALTQFDPKAFSSVDLSTRIMLDEKNVQTLELHADADGRSVRMSGADGDLNLSVDLKNAAVLGDSNQQAKALKSYMSQIEAARKRGDGDPQLLSMFEDVFTSLHSHYSATRVSTAPQTVSSIELTDTDHSMLTGLADFSASVSEKSEFANPARPSELDSFTYNLSQSTQSKGRDQSNRSIVQDQQSNLVASYHKPLYAGQKLELSRDPTTQNYLYYQINDQASSTTSIGYDKGALVNATVTQAASQSTRISKYVMGKLESDTHTPVSASKTQNFLSVLNQALQQDKEAKLGRGVSWLKETLAGIQDKVMLQSNPAQLNG
;
A
#
# COMPACT_ATOMS: atom_id res chain seq x y z
N MET A 1 -59.85 -7.42 -29.04
CA MET A 1 -60.60 -6.42 -28.24
C MET A 1 -59.60 -5.45 -27.64
N THR A 2 -59.70 -4.18 -28.05
CA THR A 2 -59.53 -2.90 -27.29
C THR A 2 -59.12 -2.98 -25.81
N ALA A 3 -58.39 -2.06 -25.17
CA ALA A 3 -57.69 -0.80 -25.51
C ALA A 3 -56.83 -0.34 -24.30
N ILE A 4 -56.01 0.68 -24.53
CA ILE A 4 -54.99 1.35 -23.69
C ILE A 4 -55.62 2.30 -22.64
N SER A 5 -54.95 2.62 -21.51
CA SER A 5 -54.82 3.99 -20.92
C SER A 5 -54.03 4.07 -19.60
N SER A 6 -53.58 5.29 -19.28
CA SER A 6 -52.35 5.66 -18.55
C SER A 6 -52.54 6.80 -17.52
N LEU A 7 -51.60 6.90 -16.55
CA LEU A 7 -50.99 8.11 -15.91
C LEU A 7 -51.71 8.99 -14.84
N SER A 8 -50.85 9.45 -13.88
CA SER A 8 -50.80 10.75 -13.11
C SER A 8 -51.35 10.75 -11.67
N ALA A 9 -50.92 11.55 -10.67
CA ALA A 9 -49.68 12.26 -10.26
C ALA A 9 -49.90 12.95 -8.87
N THR A 10 -48.83 13.07 -8.05
CA THR A 10 -48.44 14.14 -7.06
C THR A 10 -49.29 14.62 -5.85
N GLN A 11 -48.72 14.46 -4.62
CA GLN A 11 -48.46 15.39 -3.47
C GLN A 11 -49.50 16.44 -2.96
N PRO A 12 -49.29 17.13 -1.81
CA PRO A 12 -48.85 16.77 -0.45
C PRO A 12 -49.78 17.40 0.64
N LEU A 13 -49.52 17.27 1.96
CA LEU A 13 -50.09 18.22 2.94
C LEU A 13 -49.25 18.44 4.22
N VAL A 14 -49.35 19.68 4.69
CA VAL A 14 -48.59 20.43 5.69
C VAL A 14 -49.20 20.32 7.11
N VAL A 15 -48.36 20.51 8.13
CA VAL A 15 -48.68 20.60 9.57
C VAL A 15 -49.29 21.96 9.94
N ALA A 16 -50.36 21.97 10.76
CA ALA A 16 -50.84 23.17 11.46
C ALA A 16 -51.42 22.88 12.87
N LYS A 17 -50.79 23.52 13.87
CA LYS A 17 -51.26 24.22 15.09
C LYS A 17 -52.61 23.83 15.75
N VAL A 18 -52.57 23.60 17.07
CA VAL A 18 -53.74 23.59 17.96
C VAL A 18 -53.70 24.83 18.89
N ALA A 19 -54.83 25.53 18.97
CA ALA A 19 -55.12 26.60 19.92
C ALA A 19 -56.40 26.24 20.72
N ALA A 20 -56.60 26.96 21.82
CA ALA A 20 -57.35 26.62 23.02
C ALA A 20 -58.90 26.66 22.94
N ASN A 21 -59.54 26.17 24.02
CA ASN A 21 -60.75 26.68 24.72
C ASN A 21 -60.92 25.81 26.00
N THR A 22 -61.38 26.22 27.20
CA THR A 22 -62.47 27.13 27.63
C THR A 22 -62.33 27.51 29.14
N PRO A 23 -63.06 28.53 29.67
CA PRO A 23 -63.00 29.02 31.06
C PRO A 23 -64.24 28.70 31.94
N VAL A 24 -64.13 28.80 33.28
CA VAL A 24 -65.25 29.01 34.25
C VAL A 24 -64.78 29.85 35.48
N ALA A 25 -65.66 30.79 35.88
CA ALA A 25 -65.77 31.75 37.01
C ALA A 25 -65.02 31.49 38.34
N GLY A 26 -64.71 32.45 39.23
CA GLY A 26 -64.96 33.91 39.34
C GLY A 26 -64.73 34.38 40.79
N ALA A 27 -64.24 35.60 41.02
CA ALA A 27 -64.51 36.51 42.16
C ALA A 27 -63.56 37.73 42.14
N ALA A 28 -64.11 38.90 42.47
CA ALA A 28 -63.56 40.25 42.36
C ALA A 28 -62.48 40.60 43.40
N VAL A 29 -61.67 41.66 43.19
CA VAL A 29 -61.80 43.00 43.82
C VAL A 29 -60.91 44.02 43.06
N ASP A 30 -61.45 45.23 42.89
CA ASP A 30 -60.86 46.47 42.41
C ASP A 30 -59.48 46.84 43.00
N THR A 31 -58.63 47.49 42.20
CA THR A 31 -58.28 48.92 42.40
C THR A 31 -57.33 49.48 41.32
N ALA A 32 -57.82 50.57 40.71
CA ALA A 32 -57.12 51.78 40.27
C ALA A 32 -56.00 51.71 39.21
N SER A 33 -56.33 52.27 38.04
CA SER A 33 -55.41 52.76 37.03
C SER A 33 -54.57 53.96 37.50
N ARG A 34 -53.30 54.03 37.10
CA ARG A 34 -52.68 55.30 36.68
C ARG A 34 -51.53 55.05 35.70
N ALA A 35 -51.59 55.71 34.55
CA ALA A 35 -50.55 55.73 33.54
C ALA A 35 -49.50 56.83 33.80
N ALA A 36 -48.33 56.62 33.17
CA ALA A 36 -47.28 57.56 32.75
C ALA A 36 -46.15 57.94 33.73
N SER A 37 -44.92 57.46 33.44
CA SER A 37 -43.71 58.24 33.09
C SER A 37 -42.47 57.30 32.95
N PRO A 38 -41.48 57.59 32.08
CA PRO A 38 -40.44 56.64 31.67
C PRO A 38 -39.31 56.57 32.70
N SER A 39 -38.65 55.42 32.85
CA SER A 39 -37.39 55.33 33.59
C SER A 39 -36.57 54.11 33.17
N SER A 40 -35.62 54.33 32.28
CA SER A 40 -34.33 53.63 32.36
C SER A 40 -33.26 54.61 31.90
N ILE A 41 -32.54 55.14 32.90
CA ILE A 41 -31.36 55.98 32.75
C ILE A 41 -30.18 55.02 32.54
N VAL A 42 -29.42 55.19 31.47
CA VAL A 42 -28.17 54.45 31.24
C VAL A 42 -27.02 55.25 31.86
N MET A 43 -26.42 54.72 32.93
CA MET A 43 -25.18 55.23 33.50
C MET A 43 -24.00 54.53 32.83
N LEU A 44 -23.15 55.27 32.11
CA LEU A 44 -21.79 54.83 31.77
C LEU A 44 -20.86 55.32 32.87
N GLY A 45 -20.60 54.46 33.84
CA GLY A 45 -19.61 54.65 34.89
C GLY A 45 -18.95 53.31 35.21
N GLN A 46 -17.62 53.31 35.26
CA GLN A 46 -16.81 52.14 35.57
C GLN A 46 -17.00 51.79 37.05
N ASP A 47 -17.68 50.69 37.35
CA ASP A 47 -17.73 50.14 38.71
C ASP A 47 -16.47 49.31 38.95
N THR A 48 -15.58 49.78 39.84
CA THR A 48 -14.33 49.10 40.18
C THR A 48 -14.52 47.98 41.21
N SER A 49 -15.75 47.60 41.53
CA SER A 49 -16.05 46.56 42.53
C SER A 49 -16.61 45.24 41.97
N VAL A 50 -16.73 45.11 40.64
CA VAL A 50 -17.12 43.85 40.01
C VAL A 50 -15.88 43.15 39.45
N THR A 51 -15.50 42.02 40.07
CA THR A 51 -14.58 41.04 39.45
C THR A 51 -15.34 40.30 38.36
N ASP A 52 -15.72 41.01 37.31
CA ASP A 52 -16.30 40.40 36.13
C ASP A 52 -15.23 39.57 35.45
N ALA A 53 -15.57 38.31 35.16
CA ALA A 53 -14.91 37.51 34.15
C ALA A 53 -14.97 38.27 32.83
N LEU A 54 -14.00 39.13 32.61
CA LEU A 54 -13.89 39.93 31.41
C LEU A 54 -13.71 38.97 30.23
N THR A 55 -14.77 38.82 29.43
CA THR A 55 -14.71 38.12 28.14
C THR A 55 -13.63 38.71 27.25
N TYR A 56 -13.16 39.95 27.47
CA TYR A 56 -12.05 40.55 26.75
C TYR A 56 -11.06 41.25 27.69
N ASN A 57 -9.75 41.04 27.52
CA ASN A 57 -8.73 41.79 28.24
C ASN A 57 -8.59 43.24 27.70
N ALA A 58 -7.77 44.06 28.36
CA ALA A 58 -7.54 45.47 27.98
C ALA A 58 -6.94 45.68 26.57
N ARG A 59 -6.61 44.61 25.83
CA ARG A 59 -6.20 44.64 24.41
C ARG A 59 -7.28 44.13 23.45
N GLY A 60 -8.49 43.85 23.94
CA GLY A 60 -9.59 43.33 23.12
C GLY A 60 -9.46 41.86 22.74
N SER A 61 -8.61 41.06 23.39
CA SER A 61 -8.55 39.61 23.18
C SER A 61 -9.41 38.86 24.18
N LEU A 62 -10.00 37.74 23.78
CA LEU A 62 -10.85 36.95 24.68
C LEU A 62 -10.14 36.61 26.00
N GLY A 63 -10.83 36.71 27.14
CA GLY A 63 -10.32 36.29 28.45
C GLY A 63 -10.07 34.78 28.45
N GLY A 64 -8.81 34.37 28.61
CA GLY A 64 -8.36 33.00 28.38
C GLY A 64 -7.88 32.74 26.94
N GLY A 65 -7.48 33.78 26.20
CA GLY A 65 -7.14 33.72 24.78
C GLY A 65 -6.16 32.60 24.41
N ASP A 66 -6.62 31.70 23.54
CA ASP A 66 -5.77 30.74 22.85
C ASP A 66 -4.56 31.45 22.25
N VAL A 67 -3.37 31.04 22.68
CA VAL A 67 -2.13 31.56 22.09
C VAL A 67 -2.12 31.16 20.62
N PRO A 68 -1.99 32.11 19.69
CA PRO A 68 -1.98 31.80 18.26
C PRO A 68 -0.82 30.85 17.95
N PRO A 69 -0.99 29.92 17.00
CA PRO A 69 0.07 29.01 16.64
C PRO A 69 1.27 29.78 16.08
N ALA A 70 2.47 29.33 16.45
CA ALA A 70 3.73 29.88 15.99
C ALA A 70 4.08 29.30 14.63
N TRP A 71 4.26 30.19 13.64
CA TRP A 71 4.66 29.85 12.28
C TRP A 71 6.15 30.15 12.08
N GLU A 72 6.84 29.35 11.27
CA GLU A 72 8.24 29.59 10.89
C GLU A 72 8.40 30.85 10.05
N TYR A 73 7.48 31.07 9.11
CA TYR A 73 7.33 32.36 8.45
C TYR A 73 5.86 32.68 8.14
N THR A 74 5.54 33.96 8.00
CA THR A 74 4.14 34.46 7.91
C THR A 74 3.66 34.78 6.50
N GLN A 75 4.46 34.48 5.47
CA GLN A 75 4.07 34.67 4.08
C GLN A 75 2.95 33.70 3.67
N GLN A 76 1.99 34.19 2.89
CA GLN A 76 0.89 33.39 2.36
C GLN A 76 1.30 32.73 1.04
N ASP A 77 1.82 31.52 1.13
CA ASP A 77 1.97 30.61 0.00
C ASP A 77 0.92 29.48 0.06
N LYS A 78 0.81 28.71 -1.02
CA LYS A 78 -0.18 27.62 -1.12
C LYS A 78 0.03 26.52 -0.07
N VAL A 79 1.28 26.24 0.30
CA VAL A 79 1.63 25.24 1.31
C VAL A 79 1.19 25.72 2.69
N SER A 80 1.50 26.96 3.06
CA SER A 80 1.07 27.60 4.31
C SER A 80 -0.46 27.67 4.45
N LEU A 81 -1.18 27.92 3.35
CA LEU A 81 -2.64 27.93 3.33
C LEU A 81 -3.22 26.53 3.60
N ASN A 82 -2.69 25.49 2.96
CA ASN A 82 -3.12 24.11 3.20
C ASN A 82 -2.78 23.63 4.61
N MET A 83 -1.58 23.97 5.11
CA MET A 83 -1.20 23.67 6.50
C MET A 83 -2.15 24.30 7.51
N THR A 84 -2.67 25.50 7.24
CA THR A 84 -3.61 26.18 8.16
C THR A 84 -4.90 25.37 8.36
N GLY A 85 -5.47 24.82 7.28
CA GLY A 85 -6.63 23.93 7.38
C GLY A 85 -6.29 22.62 8.08
N ASN A 86 -5.20 21.99 7.66
CA ASN A 86 -4.80 20.66 8.11
C ASN A 86 -4.37 20.62 9.59
N PHE A 87 -3.72 21.66 10.08
CA PHE A 87 -3.21 21.74 11.46
C PHE A 87 -4.31 21.71 12.51
N SER A 88 -5.54 22.09 12.14
CA SER A 88 -6.69 22.00 13.04
C SER A 88 -7.18 20.57 13.28
N SER A 89 -6.75 19.60 12.47
CA SER A 89 -7.20 18.22 12.58
C SER A 89 -6.43 17.43 13.64
N SER A 90 -7.11 16.44 14.22
CA SER A 90 -6.53 15.46 15.15
C SER A 90 -6.03 14.18 14.46
N SER A 91 -6.39 13.94 13.19
CA SER A 91 -5.96 12.74 12.47
C SER A 91 -4.74 12.99 11.58
N THR A 92 -3.78 12.07 11.58
CA THR A 92 -2.59 12.13 10.71
C THR A 92 -2.98 12.23 9.23
N ALA A 93 -4.01 11.50 8.80
CA ALA A 93 -4.53 11.54 7.42
C ALA A 93 -4.93 12.95 6.99
N SER A 94 -5.79 13.61 7.77
CA SER A 94 -6.21 14.99 7.48
C SER A 94 -5.06 15.98 7.61
N ARG A 95 -4.08 15.72 8.49
CA ARG A 95 -2.92 16.60 8.63
C ARG A 95 -2.03 16.59 7.39
N PHE A 96 -1.91 15.47 6.69
CA PHE A 96 -1.14 15.38 5.44
C PHE A 96 -1.95 15.56 4.16
N GLN A 97 -3.27 15.74 4.27
CA GLN A 97 -4.17 15.84 3.12
C GLN A 97 -3.74 16.96 2.15
N GLY A 98 -3.42 16.59 0.92
CA GLY A 98 -3.01 17.50 -0.15
C GLY A 98 -1.63 18.16 0.03
N LEU A 99 -0.93 17.94 1.16
CA LEU A 99 0.36 18.59 1.41
C LEU A 99 1.47 18.07 0.51
N GLY A 100 1.52 16.77 0.25
CA GLY A 100 2.54 16.16 -0.62
C GLY A 100 2.45 16.71 -2.04
N ALA A 101 1.25 16.71 -2.62
CA ALA A 101 1.03 17.27 -3.96
C ALA A 101 1.30 18.77 -4.00
N THR A 102 0.85 19.53 -3.00
CA THR A 102 1.05 21.00 -2.97
C THR A 102 2.53 21.36 -2.86
N LEU A 103 3.26 20.65 -2.00
CA LEU A 103 4.69 20.86 -1.79
C LEU A 103 5.48 20.58 -3.06
N LEU A 104 5.22 19.44 -3.71
CA LEU A 104 5.92 19.07 -4.94
C LEU A 104 5.56 20.01 -6.10
N ASN A 105 4.29 20.41 -6.23
CA ASN A 105 3.86 21.38 -7.24
C ASN A 105 4.45 22.78 -7.03
N GLN A 106 4.57 23.22 -5.78
CA GLN A 106 5.23 24.50 -5.45
C GLN A 106 6.70 24.47 -5.87
N LEU A 107 7.40 23.36 -5.61
CA LEU A 107 8.78 23.18 -6.03
C LEU A 107 8.89 23.13 -7.56
N ALA A 108 8.01 22.39 -8.24
CA ALA A 108 7.96 22.30 -9.70
C ALA A 108 7.70 23.66 -10.38
N GLN A 109 6.87 24.52 -9.77
CA GLN A 109 6.54 25.85 -10.32
C GLN A 109 7.63 26.89 -10.09
N THR A 110 8.35 26.81 -8.97
CA THR A 110 9.28 27.87 -8.54
C THR A 110 10.75 27.49 -8.69
N GLY A 111 11.07 26.20 -8.77
CA GLY A 111 12.43 25.66 -8.69
C GLY A 111 13.12 25.90 -7.35
N LYS A 112 12.41 26.44 -6.35
CA LYS A 112 12.97 26.84 -5.06
C LYS A 112 12.44 25.98 -3.94
N GLY A 113 13.34 25.61 -3.03
CA GLY A 113 12.98 24.92 -1.79
C GLY A 113 12.10 25.78 -0.87
N ILE A 114 11.42 25.12 0.06
CA ILE A 114 10.51 25.71 1.04
C ILE A 114 10.67 24.95 2.37
N SER A 115 10.58 25.66 3.49
CA SER A 115 10.63 25.09 4.84
C SER A 115 9.62 25.84 5.70
N GLN A 116 8.55 25.17 6.11
CA GLN A 116 7.47 25.78 6.87
C GLN A 116 7.07 24.85 8.01
N SER A 117 6.76 25.43 9.16
CA SER A 117 6.23 24.71 10.30
C SER A 117 5.22 25.55 11.07
N VAL A 118 4.26 24.87 11.69
CA VAL A 118 3.25 25.46 12.56
C VAL A 118 3.18 24.68 13.86
N ILE A 119 3.27 25.39 14.98
CA ILE A 119 3.34 24.80 16.33
C ILE A 119 2.31 25.46 17.24
N ARG A 120 1.54 24.65 17.96
CA ARG A 120 0.66 25.09 19.04
C ARG A 120 1.37 24.88 20.37
N THR A 121 1.29 25.87 21.26
CA THR A 121 1.76 25.70 22.63
C THR A 121 0.78 24.83 23.42
N SER A 122 1.30 23.89 24.21
CA SER A 122 0.51 23.08 25.14
C SER A 122 0.34 23.73 26.53
N THR A 123 1.09 24.81 26.82
CA THR A 123 1.15 25.43 28.15
C THR A 123 0.32 26.71 28.26
N GLY A 124 -0.43 27.07 27.22
CA GLY A 124 -1.22 28.31 27.17
C GLY A 124 -0.36 29.59 27.18
N LYS A 125 0.96 29.46 26.97
CA LYS A 125 1.91 30.58 26.85
C LYS A 125 2.72 30.42 25.57
N ALA A 126 3.04 31.54 24.91
CA ALA A 126 3.92 31.51 23.75
C ALA A 126 5.27 30.87 24.13
N LEU A 127 5.81 30.04 23.24
CA LEU A 127 7.13 29.44 23.41
C LEU A 127 8.20 30.52 23.34
N GLU A 128 9.22 30.43 24.19
CA GLU A 128 10.38 31.32 24.08
C GLU A 128 11.15 31.04 22.79
N PRO A 129 11.88 32.02 22.21
CA PRO A 129 12.52 31.86 20.91
C PRO A 129 13.43 30.63 20.77
N ALA A 130 14.18 30.29 21.81
CA ALA A 130 15.05 29.11 21.82
C ALA A 130 14.26 27.79 21.87
N GLU A 131 13.14 27.75 22.61
CA GLU A 131 12.26 26.59 22.69
C GLU A 131 11.50 26.38 21.38
N LEU A 132 11.03 27.46 20.76
CA LEU A 132 10.38 27.43 19.46
C LEU A 132 11.35 26.91 18.39
N ALA A 133 12.57 27.44 18.33
CA ALA A 133 13.59 26.98 17.39
C ALA A 133 13.94 25.50 17.58
N ALA A 134 14.05 25.04 18.83
CA ALA A 134 14.28 23.62 19.13
C ALA A 134 13.10 22.73 18.72
N ALA A 135 11.86 23.18 18.95
CA ALA A 135 10.66 22.46 18.54
C ALA A 135 10.50 22.38 17.02
N GLN A 136 10.82 23.47 16.30
CA GLN A 136 10.85 23.50 14.84
C GLN A 136 11.95 22.59 14.28
N ALA A 137 13.15 22.62 14.85
CA ALA A 137 14.24 21.72 14.45
C ALA A 137 13.89 20.25 14.67
N LYS A 138 13.19 19.93 15.78
CA LYS A 138 12.69 18.57 16.03
C LYS A 138 11.68 18.15 14.96
N LEU A 139 10.72 19.01 14.61
CA LEU A 139 9.72 18.73 13.59
C LEU A 139 10.34 18.48 12.21
N HIS A 140 11.33 19.28 11.80
CA HIS A 140 12.04 19.08 10.53
C HIS A 140 13.02 17.90 10.55
N SER A 141 13.17 17.22 11.68
CA SER A 141 14.00 16.02 11.80
C SER A 141 13.19 14.74 11.74
N ASN A 142 13.87 13.61 11.59
CA ASN A 142 13.28 12.27 11.67
C ASN A 142 12.84 11.89 13.10
N ALA A 143 12.97 12.78 14.09
CA ALA A 143 12.56 12.58 15.47
C ALA A 143 11.10 12.98 15.75
N ALA A 144 10.36 13.42 14.73
CA ALA A 144 8.92 13.57 14.82
C ALA A 144 8.23 12.22 14.93
N ASP A 145 7.08 12.22 15.60
CA ASP A 145 6.19 11.08 15.82
C ASP A 145 5.78 10.41 14.50
N ASN A 146 5.34 11.23 13.55
CA ASN A 146 5.00 10.80 12.20
C ASN A 146 5.86 11.57 11.21
N SER A 147 6.50 10.86 10.27
CA SER A 147 7.29 11.45 9.20
C SER A 147 7.14 10.68 7.89
N ILE A 148 7.13 11.42 6.79
CA ILE A 148 7.11 10.92 5.41
C ILE A 148 8.19 11.68 4.66
N SER A 149 9.17 10.97 4.12
CA SER A 149 10.26 11.56 3.34
C SER A 149 10.31 10.95 1.95
N LEU A 150 10.36 11.79 0.93
CA LEU A 150 10.57 11.41 -0.47
C LEU A 150 11.89 12.01 -0.94
N THR A 151 12.79 11.18 -1.44
CA THR A 151 14.05 11.58 -2.04
C THR A 151 14.08 11.16 -3.50
N LEU A 152 14.39 12.11 -4.39
CA LEU A 152 14.50 11.88 -5.83
C LEU A 152 15.90 12.25 -6.25
N LYS A 153 16.62 11.30 -6.86
CA LYS A 153 17.87 11.61 -7.55
C LYS A 153 17.53 11.90 -9.00
N THR A 154 17.98 13.04 -9.52
CA THR A 154 17.72 13.38 -10.91
C THR A 154 18.71 12.69 -11.84
N ALA A 155 18.40 12.62 -13.13
CA ALA A 155 19.31 12.11 -14.15
C ALA A 155 20.57 12.99 -14.28
N SER A 156 20.49 14.28 -13.93
CA SER A 156 21.63 15.19 -13.90
C SER A 156 22.43 15.17 -12.59
N GLY A 157 22.11 14.26 -11.66
CA GLY A 157 22.84 14.06 -10.41
C GLY A 157 22.44 14.98 -9.25
N LYS A 158 21.34 15.72 -9.37
CA LYS A 158 20.79 16.56 -8.28
C LYS A 158 19.96 15.70 -7.35
N THR A 159 19.76 16.18 -6.12
CA THR A 159 18.90 15.52 -5.13
C THR A 159 17.78 16.44 -4.73
N VAL A 160 16.53 15.98 -4.89
CA VAL A 160 15.34 16.64 -4.38
C VAL A 160 14.87 15.86 -3.17
N GLN A 161 14.75 16.51 -2.01
CA GLN A 161 14.29 15.90 -0.78
C GLN A 161 13.05 16.61 -0.29
N LEU A 162 12.01 15.86 0.04
CA LEU A 162 10.78 16.33 0.65
C LEU A 162 10.58 15.62 1.97
N THR A 163 10.11 16.35 2.98
CA THR A 163 9.78 15.83 4.29
C THR A 163 8.46 16.44 4.75
N LEU A 164 7.54 15.60 5.19
CA LEU A 164 6.33 15.99 5.89
C LEU A 164 6.36 15.34 7.25
N SER A 165 6.11 16.10 8.30
CA SER A 165 6.16 15.57 9.66
C SER A 165 5.06 16.16 10.52
N THR A 166 4.56 15.35 11.45
CA THR A 166 3.62 15.82 12.45
C THR A 166 3.83 15.15 13.79
N GLN A 167 3.58 15.92 14.83
CA GLN A 167 3.46 15.48 16.21
C GLN A 167 2.21 16.14 16.81
N ASP A 168 1.80 15.78 18.02
CA ASP A 168 0.57 16.25 18.67
C ASP A 168 0.29 17.74 18.46
N ASN A 169 1.30 18.57 18.72
CA ASN A 169 1.20 20.03 18.69
C ASN A 169 1.89 20.70 17.49
N GLY A 170 2.34 19.94 16.48
CA GLY A 170 3.16 20.47 15.40
C GLY A 170 2.93 19.80 14.05
N LEU A 171 3.05 20.59 12.98
CA LEU A 171 3.06 20.13 11.59
C LEU A 171 4.17 20.88 10.86
N ALA A 172 5.02 20.17 10.15
CA ALA A 172 6.07 20.76 9.34
C ALA A 172 6.15 20.11 7.97
N VAL A 173 6.59 20.91 7.00
CA VAL A 173 6.83 20.51 5.63
C VAL A 173 8.09 21.17 5.14
N GLN A 174 8.83 20.42 4.34
CA GLN A 174 10.14 20.84 3.91
C GLN A 174 10.43 20.25 2.53
N ALA A 175 10.92 21.07 1.60
CA ALA A 175 11.44 20.65 0.31
C ALA A 175 12.78 21.33 0.00
N GLN A 176 13.81 20.55 -0.31
CA GLN A 176 15.15 21.02 -0.66
C GLN A 176 15.56 20.48 -2.03
N VAL A 177 16.38 21.27 -2.72
CA VAL A 177 17.16 20.82 -3.86
C VAL A 177 18.64 21.01 -3.52
N SER A 178 19.42 19.96 -3.71
CA SER A 178 20.87 19.96 -3.54
C SER A 178 21.55 19.60 -4.86
N GLY A 179 22.72 20.19 -5.12
CA GLY A 179 23.49 19.94 -6.35
C GLY A 179 23.21 20.90 -7.51
N GLY A 180 22.52 22.02 -7.25
CA GLY A 180 22.25 23.09 -8.23
C GLY A 180 20.77 23.17 -8.64
N ASP A 181 20.47 24.08 -9.57
CA ASP A 181 19.10 24.32 -10.04
C ASP A 181 18.60 23.20 -10.96
N LEU A 182 17.35 22.79 -10.79
CA LEU A 182 16.71 21.79 -11.65
C LEU A 182 16.47 22.34 -13.06
N SER A 183 16.57 21.47 -14.05
CA SER A 183 16.19 21.77 -15.44
C SER A 183 14.66 21.81 -15.61
N ASP A 184 14.20 22.46 -16.70
CA ASP A 184 12.78 22.53 -17.04
C ASP A 184 12.13 21.14 -17.16
N ASP A 185 12.84 20.17 -17.75
CA ASP A 185 12.37 18.79 -17.89
C ASP A 185 12.23 18.10 -16.51
N GLU A 186 13.19 18.30 -15.61
CA GLU A 186 13.13 17.80 -14.23
C GLU A 186 11.98 18.45 -13.44
N LEU A 187 11.75 19.75 -13.60
CA LEU A 187 10.63 20.46 -12.96
C LEU A 187 9.27 19.96 -13.48
N VAL A 188 9.13 19.74 -14.78
CA VAL A 188 7.92 19.14 -15.36
C VAL A 188 7.70 17.72 -14.83
N ALA A 189 8.76 16.93 -14.72
CA ALA A 189 8.67 15.57 -14.18
C ALA A 189 8.29 15.56 -12.69
N LEU A 190 8.77 16.51 -11.90
CA LEU A 190 8.34 16.68 -10.50
C LEU A 190 6.83 16.95 -10.42
N GLY A 191 6.31 17.86 -11.26
CA GLY A 191 4.87 18.17 -11.28
C GLY A 191 4.01 16.93 -11.57
N LYS A 192 4.45 16.05 -12.48
CA LYS A 192 3.74 14.79 -12.81
C LYS A 192 3.71 13.78 -11.65
N MET A 193 4.68 13.83 -10.74
CA MET A 193 4.76 12.93 -9.59
C MET A 193 3.90 13.38 -8.40
N ALA A 194 3.40 14.62 -8.41
CA ALA A 194 2.76 15.25 -7.26
C ALA A 194 1.52 14.46 -6.79
N ASP A 195 0.65 14.10 -7.73
CA ASP A 195 -0.56 13.33 -7.43
C ASP A 195 -0.23 11.90 -6.99
N GLY A 196 0.81 11.30 -7.57
CA GLY A 196 1.30 9.98 -7.18
C GLY A 196 1.83 9.95 -5.74
N PHE A 197 2.63 10.94 -5.37
CA PHE A 197 3.13 11.09 -4.01
C PHE A 197 2.00 11.31 -3.01
N GLN A 198 1.02 12.17 -3.34
CA GLN A 198 -0.15 12.36 -2.48
C GLN A 198 -0.98 11.08 -2.35
N SER A 199 -1.18 10.34 -3.44
CA SER A 199 -1.90 9.06 -3.42
C SER A 199 -1.23 8.03 -2.50
N ALA A 200 0.11 7.98 -2.47
CA ALA A 200 0.86 7.13 -1.54
C ALA A 200 0.62 7.53 -0.08
N ILE A 201 0.63 8.83 0.23
CA ILE A 201 0.32 9.37 1.57
C ILE A 201 -1.13 9.03 1.96
N ASP A 202 -2.08 9.27 1.06
CA ASP A 202 -3.50 9.04 1.31
C ASP A 202 -3.78 7.54 1.51
N GLY A 203 -3.11 6.66 0.76
CA GLY A 203 -3.19 5.22 0.95
C GLY A 203 -2.66 4.76 2.30
N LEU A 204 -1.47 5.23 2.70
CA LEU A 204 -0.84 4.88 3.98
C LEU A 204 -1.65 5.35 5.19
N THR A 205 -2.38 6.45 5.05
CA THR A 205 -3.19 7.03 6.13
C THR A 205 -4.67 6.69 6.05
N ALA A 206 -5.08 5.89 5.05
CA ALA A 206 -6.44 5.39 4.90
C ALA A 206 -6.82 4.40 6.01
N LYS A 207 -8.13 4.15 6.15
CA LYS A 207 -8.69 3.14 7.05
C LYS A 207 -9.64 2.23 6.26
N PRO A 208 -9.27 0.98 5.94
CA PRO A 208 -7.97 0.34 6.21
C PRO A 208 -6.83 0.94 5.35
N PRO A 209 -5.56 0.78 5.76
CA PRO A 209 -4.40 1.25 4.99
C PRO A 209 -4.25 0.51 3.66
N GLN A 210 -3.70 1.20 2.66
CA GLN A 210 -3.44 0.70 1.30
C GLN A 210 -2.07 1.17 0.80
N LEU A 211 -1.38 0.35 0.00
CA LEU A 211 -0.05 0.69 -0.52
C LEU A 211 -0.13 1.16 -1.98
N LYS A 212 -0.45 2.44 -2.17
CA LYS A 212 -0.59 3.07 -3.50
C LYS A 212 0.74 3.57 -4.06
N LEU A 213 1.65 2.64 -4.38
CA LEU A 213 3.03 2.96 -4.78
C LEU A 213 3.26 3.01 -6.29
N ASP A 214 2.30 2.56 -7.10
CA ASP A 214 2.39 2.43 -8.55
C ASP A 214 2.95 3.69 -9.25
N ALA A 215 2.41 4.88 -8.95
CA ALA A 215 2.86 6.14 -9.55
C ALA A 215 4.33 6.51 -9.19
N LEU A 216 4.82 6.09 -8.03
CA LEU A 216 6.21 6.34 -7.61
C LEU A 216 7.20 5.39 -8.32
N THR A 217 6.74 4.23 -8.79
CA THR A 217 7.55 3.27 -9.55
C THR A 217 7.58 3.57 -11.06
N GLN A 218 6.69 4.45 -11.54
CA GLN A 218 6.54 4.89 -12.94
C GLN A 218 7.29 6.20 -13.25
N PHE A 219 8.30 6.55 -12.46
CA PHE A 219 9.06 7.78 -12.69
C PHE A 219 9.71 7.79 -14.09
N ASP A 220 9.89 8.99 -14.65
CA ASP A 220 10.57 9.15 -15.94
C ASP A 220 12.09 8.95 -15.75
N PRO A 221 12.70 7.88 -16.29
CA PRO A 221 14.13 7.61 -16.10
C PRO A 221 15.03 8.65 -16.79
N LYS A 222 14.47 9.50 -17.68
CA LYS A 222 15.20 10.63 -18.28
C LYS A 222 15.31 11.81 -17.33
N ALA A 223 14.39 11.94 -16.38
CA ALA A 223 14.38 13.01 -15.40
C ALA A 223 14.94 12.55 -14.05
N PHE A 224 14.67 11.31 -13.64
CA PHE A 224 15.09 10.75 -12.36
C PHE A 224 15.90 9.47 -12.53
N SER A 225 16.96 9.34 -11.74
CA SER A 225 17.77 8.12 -11.65
C SER A 225 17.31 7.20 -10.51
N SER A 226 16.75 7.74 -9.43
CA SER A 226 16.12 6.95 -8.37
C SER A 226 15.01 7.71 -7.65
N VAL A 227 14.09 6.93 -7.07
CA VAL A 227 13.01 7.37 -6.18
C VAL A 227 13.09 6.57 -4.88
N ASP A 228 13.17 7.26 -3.77
CA ASP A 228 13.24 6.70 -2.43
C ASP A 228 12.13 7.30 -1.56
N LEU A 229 11.25 6.47 -0.99
CA LEU A 229 10.23 6.90 -0.04
C LEU A 229 10.45 6.20 1.29
N SER A 230 10.52 6.97 2.37
CA SER A 230 10.64 6.48 3.74
C SER A 230 9.52 7.05 4.59
N THR A 231 8.76 6.19 5.26
CA THR A 231 7.69 6.62 6.16
C THR A 231 7.82 6.00 7.53
N ARG A 232 7.42 6.76 8.55
CA ARG A 232 7.29 6.33 9.93
C ARG A 232 6.00 6.92 10.46
N ILE A 233 5.04 6.08 10.82
CA ILE A 233 3.72 6.50 11.31
C ILE A 233 3.50 5.80 12.65
N MET A 234 3.21 6.56 13.70
CA MET A 234 2.75 6.00 14.98
C MET A 234 1.25 5.75 14.90
N LEU A 235 0.86 4.48 15.02
CA LEU A 235 -0.54 4.06 15.06
C LEU A 235 -1.12 4.21 16.47
N ASP A 236 -0.31 3.93 17.49
CA ASP A 236 -0.57 4.16 18.91
C ASP A 236 0.76 4.32 19.69
N GLU A 237 0.71 4.43 21.02
CA GLU A 237 1.89 4.63 21.88
C GLU A 237 2.96 3.53 21.76
N LYS A 238 2.64 2.36 21.20
CA LYS A 238 3.53 1.19 21.13
C LYS A 238 3.79 0.69 19.72
N ASN A 239 2.90 1.01 18.77
CA ASN A 239 2.94 0.49 17.42
C ASN A 239 3.38 1.55 16.41
N VAL A 240 4.53 1.31 15.80
CA VAL A 240 5.07 2.12 14.70
C VAL A 240 4.97 1.33 13.42
N GLN A 241 4.39 1.94 12.39
CA GLN A 241 4.43 1.43 11.03
C GLN A 241 5.54 2.15 10.24
N THR A 242 6.45 1.38 9.64
CA THR A 242 7.50 1.90 8.76
C THR A 242 7.34 1.34 7.36
N LEU A 243 7.58 2.17 6.35
CA LEU A 243 7.67 1.77 4.94
C LEU A 243 8.95 2.36 4.35
N GLU A 244 9.70 1.55 3.61
CA GLU A 244 10.79 1.97 2.76
C GLU A 244 10.51 1.47 1.34
N LEU A 245 10.51 2.36 0.37
CA LEU A 245 10.45 2.06 -1.06
C LEU A 245 11.71 2.62 -1.71
N HIS A 246 12.31 1.83 -2.58
CA HIS A 246 13.37 2.25 -3.48
C HIS A 246 13.02 1.80 -4.90
N ALA A 247 13.23 2.66 -5.88
CA ALA A 247 13.06 2.34 -7.29
C ALA A 247 14.11 3.06 -8.12
N ASP A 248 14.87 2.32 -8.92
CA ASP A 248 15.87 2.84 -9.85
C ASP A 248 15.86 2.03 -11.16
N ALA A 249 16.88 2.22 -12.01
CA ALA A 249 16.99 1.50 -13.27
C ALA A 249 17.33 0.00 -13.11
N ASP A 250 17.93 -0.38 -11.98
CA ASP A 250 18.46 -1.71 -11.70
C ASP A 250 17.46 -2.57 -10.92
N GLY A 251 16.59 -1.96 -10.11
CA GLY A 251 15.64 -2.70 -9.31
C GLY A 251 14.62 -1.83 -8.61
N ARG A 252 13.68 -2.51 -7.97
CA ARG A 252 12.70 -1.87 -7.09
C ARG A 252 12.55 -2.72 -5.84
N SER A 253 12.41 -2.10 -4.67
CA SER A 253 12.21 -2.80 -3.41
C SER A 253 11.27 -2.05 -2.48
N VAL A 254 10.48 -2.80 -1.73
CA VAL A 254 9.62 -2.31 -0.65
C VAL A 254 9.85 -3.13 0.59
N ARG A 255 10.05 -2.47 1.73
CA ARG A 255 10.08 -3.07 3.05
C ARG A 255 9.06 -2.36 3.94
N MET A 256 8.23 -3.13 4.64
CA MET A 256 7.27 -2.61 5.61
C MET A 256 7.37 -3.40 6.91
N SER A 257 7.19 -2.72 8.04
CA SER A 257 7.03 -3.31 9.37
C SER A 257 5.91 -2.58 10.08
N GLY A 258 5.01 -3.29 10.75
CA GLY A 258 3.89 -2.71 11.49
C GLY A 258 3.36 -3.64 12.58
N ALA A 259 2.19 -3.29 13.13
CA ALA A 259 1.52 -4.06 14.17
C ALA A 259 1.08 -5.44 13.66
N ASP A 260 0.53 -5.49 12.44
CA ASP A 260 -0.03 -6.71 11.85
C ASP A 260 1.07 -7.66 11.35
N GLY A 261 2.25 -7.13 10.98
CA GLY A 261 3.33 -7.94 10.43
C GLY A 261 4.38 -7.15 9.67
N ASP A 262 5.21 -7.91 8.92
CA ASP A 262 6.30 -7.43 8.10
C ASP A 262 6.10 -7.85 6.63
N LEU A 263 6.48 -6.97 5.70
CA LEU A 263 6.49 -7.22 4.27
C LEU A 263 7.87 -6.89 3.71
N ASN A 264 8.35 -7.69 2.77
CA ASN A 264 9.57 -7.41 2.03
C ASN A 264 9.43 -7.92 0.59
N LEU A 265 9.63 -7.06 -0.39
CA LEU A 265 9.64 -7.42 -1.80
C LEU A 265 10.77 -6.70 -2.51
N SER A 266 11.52 -7.43 -3.32
CA SER A 266 12.54 -6.87 -4.21
C SER A 266 12.39 -7.45 -5.61
N VAL A 267 12.53 -6.62 -6.64
CA VAL A 267 12.44 -6.94 -8.06
C VAL A 267 13.74 -6.50 -8.73
N ASP A 268 14.37 -7.41 -9.48
CA ASP A 268 15.61 -7.19 -10.24
C ASP A 268 15.28 -6.86 -11.71
N LEU A 269 15.58 -5.63 -12.12
CA LEU A 269 15.33 -5.11 -13.47
C LEU A 269 16.57 -5.15 -14.36
N LYS A 270 17.70 -5.70 -13.89
CA LYS A 270 18.95 -5.75 -14.67
C LYS A 270 18.82 -6.65 -15.89
N ASN A 271 18.03 -7.72 -15.80
CA ASN A 271 17.80 -8.66 -16.88
C ASN A 271 16.57 -8.29 -17.72
N ALA A 272 16.66 -7.19 -18.47
CA ALA A 272 15.54 -6.75 -19.31
C ALA A 272 15.15 -7.77 -20.40
N ALA A 273 16.07 -8.68 -20.77
CA ALA A 273 15.80 -9.68 -21.80
C ALA A 273 14.71 -10.69 -21.39
N VAL A 274 14.48 -10.94 -20.10
CA VAL A 274 13.47 -11.92 -19.64
C VAL A 274 12.05 -11.37 -19.61
N LEU A 275 11.90 -10.06 -19.76
CA LEU A 275 10.61 -9.39 -19.68
C LEU A 275 9.73 -9.78 -20.87
N GLY A 276 8.55 -10.32 -20.57
CA GLY A 276 7.55 -10.69 -21.57
C GLY A 276 6.77 -9.47 -22.07
N ASP A 277 5.83 -9.70 -22.97
CA ASP A 277 4.88 -8.66 -23.36
C ASP A 277 3.85 -8.35 -22.24
N SER A 278 3.05 -7.31 -22.42
CA SER A 278 2.06 -6.87 -21.42
C SER A 278 1.01 -7.93 -21.10
N ASN A 279 0.60 -8.76 -22.07
CA ASN A 279 -0.36 -9.84 -21.84
C ASN A 279 0.28 -10.94 -20.99
N GLN A 280 1.54 -11.26 -21.28
CA GLN A 280 2.30 -12.24 -20.54
C GLN A 280 2.51 -11.82 -19.08
N GLN A 281 2.92 -10.58 -18.87
CA GLN A 281 3.06 -9.98 -17.55
C GLN A 281 1.74 -9.99 -16.78
N ALA A 282 0.63 -9.58 -17.41
CA ALA A 282 -0.69 -9.58 -16.77
C ALA A 282 -1.17 -10.97 -16.36
N LYS A 283 -0.92 -11.99 -17.19
CA LYS A 283 -1.21 -13.40 -16.87
C LYS A 283 -0.39 -13.89 -15.68
N ALA A 284 0.92 -13.62 -15.70
CA ALA A 284 1.82 -14.03 -14.62
C ALA A 284 1.43 -13.36 -13.29
N LEU A 285 1.18 -12.06 -13.31
CA LEU A 285 0.73 -11.30 -12.15
C LEU A 285 -0.57 -11.89 -11.58
N LYS A 286 -1.58 -12.12 -12.43
CA LYS A 286 -2.84 -12.75 -12.01
C LYS A 286 -2.64 -14.12 -11.38
N SER A 287 -1.72 -14.94 -11.92
CA SER A 287 -1.41 -16.26 -11.37
C SER A 287 -0.80 -16.14 -9.98
N TYR A 288 0.19 -15.26 -9.79
CA TYR A 288 0.78 -15.02 -8.47
C TYR A 288 -0.23 -14.44 -7.46
N MET A 289 -1.11 -13.53 -7.86
CA MET A 289 -2.19 -13.02 -6.98
C MET A 289 -3.11 -14.16 -6.52
N SER A 290 -3.51 -15.04 -7.44
CA SER A 290 -4.33 -16.20 -7.08
C SER A 290 -3.60 -17.15 -6.12
N GLN A 291 -2.28 -17.27 -6.21
CA GLN A 291 -1.48 -18.09 -5.30
C GLN A 291 -1.36 -17.47 -3.91
N ILE A 292 -1.16 -16.15 -3.84
CA ILE A 292 -1.13 -15.40 -2.58
C ILE A 292 -2.47 -15.55 -1.85
N GLU A 293 -3.59 -15.33 -2.52
CA GLU A 293 -4.92 -15.46 -1.90
C GLU A 293 -5.23 -16.91 -1.51
N ALA A 294 -4.77 -17.90 -2.28
CA ALA A 294 -4.91 -19.31 -1.91
C ALA A 294 -4.08 -19.64 -0.64
N ALA A 295 -2.85 -19.12 -0.55
CA ALA A 295 -2.00 -19.27 0.62
C ALA A 295 -2.62 -18.60 1.86
N ARG A 296 -3.15 -17.38 1.70
CA ARG A 296 -3.87 -16.67 2.77
C ARG A 296 -5.04 -17.49 3.31
N LYS A 297 -5.92 -17.98 2.45
CA LYS A 297 -7.07 -18.82 2.88
C LYS A 297 -6.63 -20.10 3.59
N ARG A 298 -5.54 -20.71 3.13
CA ARG A 298 -5.04 -21.97 3.66
C ARG A 298 -4.35 -21.79 5.02
N GLY A 299 -3.57 -20.72 5.16
CA GLY A 299 -2.85 -20.33 6.37
C GLY A 299 -3.64 -19.47 7.35
N ASP A 300 -4.88 -19.11 7.03
CA ASP A 300 -5.72 -18.18 7.81
C ASP A 300 -5.10 -16.79 8.03
N GLY A 301 -4.32 -16.33 7.05
CA GLY A 301 -3.62 -15.05 7.14
C GLY A 301 -4.55 -13.83 7.11
N ASP A 302 -4.09 -12.76 7.74
CA ASP A 302 -4.76 -11.47 7.88
C ASP A 302 -5.07 -10.85 6.51
N PRO A 303 -6.36 -10.60 6.20
CA PRO A 303 -6.76 -10.10 4.89
C PRO A 303 -6.23 -8.70 4.58
N GLN A 304 -5.99 -7.86 5.59
CA GLN A 304 -5.51 -6.49 5.39
C GLN A 304 -4.02 -6.49 5.04
N LEU A 305 -3.19 -7.23 5.79
CA LEU A 305 -1.77 -7.40 5.52
C LEU A 305 -1.53 -8.01 4.14
N LEU A 306 -2.29 -9.04 3.78
CA LEU A 306 -2.15 -9.69 2.48
C LEU A 306 -2.65 -8.81 1.33
N SER A 307 -3.68 -7.98 1.53
CA SER A 307 -4.07 -6.97 0.53
C SER A 307 -2.94 -5.97 0.27
N MET A 308 -2.25 -5.51 1.32
CA MET A 308 -1.08 -4.62 1.15
C MET A 308 0.08 -5.33 0.45
N PHE A 309 0.29 -6.62 0.71
CA PHE A 309 1.28 -7.43 0.00
C PHE A 309 0.96 -7.55 -1.50
N GLU A 310 -0.31 -7.76 -1.86
CA GLU A 310 -0.78 -7.79 -3.26
C GLU A 310 -0.63 -6.42 -3.96
N ASP A 311 -0.94 -5.33 -3.26
CA ASP A 311 -0.75 -3.95 -3.75
C ASP A 311 0.72 -3.69 -4.10
N VAL A 312 1.64 -4.07 -3.21
CA VAL A 312 3.10 -3.93 -3.40
C VAL A 312 3.60 -4.82 -4.51
N PHE A 313 3.15 -6.08 -4.55
CA PHE A 313 3.53 -7.00 -5.61
C PHE A 313 3.12 -6.49 -6.98
N THR A 314 1.90 -5.99 -7.10
CA THR A 314 1.39 -5.37 -8.33
C THR A 314 2.17 -4.11 -8.69
N SER A 315 2.39 -3.21 -7.74
CA SER A 315 3.11 -1.95 -7.97
C SER A 315 4.56 -2.16 -8.41
N LEU A 316 5.27 -3.15 -7.86
CA LEU A 316 6.68 -3.37 -8.23
C LEU A 316 6.84 -4.10 -9.58
N HIS A 317 5.83 -4.86 -10.02
CA HIS A 317 5.81 -5.56 -11.31
C HIS A 317 5.07 -4.79 -12.42
N SER A 318 4.51 -3.62 -12.14
CA SER A 318 3.85 -2.78 -13.14
C SER A 318 4.88 -2.00 -13.97
N HIS A 319 4.53 -1.64 -15.21
CA HIS A 319 5.30 -0.68 -16.02
C HIS A 319 6.80 -0.93 -16.09
N TYR A 320 7.23 -2.12 -16.54
CA TYR A 320 8.64 -2.33 -16.85
C TYR A 320 9.10 -1.37 -17.95
N SER A 321 10.25 -0.74 -17.75
CA SER A 321 10.82 0.16 -18.74
C SER A 321 11.21 -0.63 -19.99
N ALA A 322 10.59 -0.31 -21.13
CA ALA A 322 10.81 -1.01 -22.40
C ALA A 322 12.22 -0.84 -23.00
N THR A 323 13.08 -0.01 -22.39
CA THR A 323 14.36 0.40 -22.96
C THR A 323 15.46 0.44 -21.91
N ARG A 324 16.17 -0.68 -21.77
CA ARG A 324 17.62 -0.62 -21.52
C ARG A 324 18.31 -0.97 -22.82
N VAL A 325 18.56 0.03 -23.67
CA VAL A 325 19.61 -0.11 -24.69
C VAL A 325 20.90 -0.13 -23.88
N SER A 326 21.51 -1.31 -23.75
CA SER A 326 22.76 -1.45 -23.00
C SER A 326 23.79 -0.47 -23.55
N THR A 327 24.16 0.55 -22.75
CA THR A 327 25.20 1.52 -23.09
C THR A 327 26.60 0.98 -22.77
N ALA A 328 26.70 -0.26 -22.27
CA ALA A 328 27.96 -0.96 -22.14
C ALA A 328 28.51 -1.26 -23.54
N PRO A 329 29.80 -0.97 -23.82
CA PRO A 329 30.44 -1.41 -25.06
C PRO A 329 30.22 -2.91 -25.19
N GLN A 330 29.67 -3.35 -26.32
CA GLN A 330 29.33 -4.75 -26.63
C GLN A 330 30.55 -5.66 -26.49
N THR A 331 30.82 -6.06 -25.27
CA THR A 331 31.83 -7.01 -24.89
C THR A 331 31.12 -7.88 -23.87
N VAL A 332 30.97 -9.15 -24.23
CA VAL A 332 30.21 -10.21 -23.54
C VAL A 332 28.70 -10.24 -23.82
N SER A 333 28.33 -10.81 -24.98
CA SER A 333 27.17 -11.73 -25.16
C SER A 333 25.90 -11.47 -24.33
N SER A 334 25.13 -10.41 -24.64
CA SER A 334 23.72 -10.37 -24.24
C SER A 334 22.96 -11.38 -25.09
N ILE A 335 22.60 -12.52 -24.51
CA ILE A 335 21.66 -13.47 -25.12
C ILE A 335 20.33 -12.75 -25.29
N GLU A 336 19.91 -12.56 -26.54
CA GLU A 336 18.57 -12.04 -26.83
C GLU A 336 17.57 -13.19 -26.77
N LEU A 337 16.51 -13.05 -25.97
CA LEU A 337 15.49 -14.09 -25.86
C LEU A 337 14.55 -14.01 -27.06
N THR A 338 14.17 -15.17 -27.59
CA THR A 338 13.24 -15.32 -28.72
C THR A 338 11.81 -15.46 -28.22
N ASP A 339 10.81 -15.30 -29.10
CA ASP A 339 9.40 -15.55 -28.75
C ASP A 339 9.18 -16.97 -28.20
N THR A 340 9.96 -17.94 -28.68
CA THR A 340 9.94 -19.31 -28.15
C THR A 340 10.45 -19.36 -26.71
N ASP A 341 11.52 -18.62 -26.40
CA ASP A 341 12.01 -18.53 -25.04
C ASP A 341 10.97 -17.86 -24.13
N HIS A 342 10.47 -16.70 -24.54
CA HIS A 342 9.47 -15.95 -23.76
C HIS A 342 8.21 -16.79 -23.49
N SER A 343 7.74 -17.59 -24.45
CA SER A 343 6.58 -18.47 -24.23
C SER A 343 6.75 -19.48 -23.08
N MET A 344 8.00 -19.81 -22.75
CA MET A 344 8.35 -20.75 -21.70
C MET A 344 8.71 -20.09 -20.37
N LEU A 345 8.71 -18.75 -20.30
CA LEU A 345 9.00 -17.97 -19.11
C LEU A 345 7.73 -17.31 -18.57
N THR A 346 7.77 -16.81 -17.33
CA THR A 346 6.66 -16.00 -16.79
C THR A 346 6.54 -14.64 -17.47
N GLY A 347 7.66 -14.09 -17.94
CA GLY A 347 7.78 -12.76 -18.51
C GLY A 347 7.75 -11.63 -17.48
N LEU A 348 7.83 -11.97 -16.19
CA LEU A 348 8.12 -11.01 -15.13
C LEU A 348 9.62 -10.91 -14.88
N ALA A 349 10.05 -9.77 -14.35
CA ALA A 349 11.37 -9.63 -13.75
C ALA A 349 11.58 -10.65 -12.62
N ASP A 350 12.84 -10.94 -12.31
CA ASP A 350 13.18 -11.80 -11.17
C ASP A 350 12.90 -11.07 -9.86
N PHE A 351 12.48 -11.80 -8.83
CA PHE A 351 12.04 -11.18 -7.58
C PHE A 351 12.18 -12.12 -6.37
N SER A 352 12.15 -11.51 -5.18
CA SER A 352 12.01 -12.20 -3.90
C SER A 352 11.02 -11.45 -3.02
N ALA A 353 10.00 -12.15 -2.52
CA ALA A 353 8.89 -11.60 -1.77
C ALA A 353 8.64 -12.43 -0.50
N SER A 354 8.35 -11.75 0.61
CA SER A 354 7.96 -12.37 1.87
C SER A 354 6.97 -11.51 2.63
N VAL A 355 6.00 -12.15 3.26
CA VAL A 355 5.05 -11.57 4.22
C VAL A 355 5.02 -12.46 5.46
N SER A 356 5.05 -11.84 6.64
CA SER A 356 4.95 -12.55 7.92
C SER A 356 4.14 -11.76 8.92
N GLU A 357 3.21 -12.42 9.60
CA GLU A 357 2.44 -11.83 10.69
C GLU A 357 3.22 -11.87 12.00
N LYS A 358 2.91 -10.95 12.91
CA LYS A 358 3.43 -11.04 14.28
C LYS A 358 2.79 -12.24 14.97
N SER A 359 3.62 -13.09 15.57
CA SER A 359 3.11 -14.29 16.24
C SER A 359 2.32 -13.94 17.49
N GLU A 360 1.16 -14.56 17.66
CA GLU A 360 0.29 -14.34 18.80
C GLU A 360 0.22 -15.58 19.72
N PHE A 361 0.24 -15.32 21.03
CA PHE A 361 0.02 -16.35 22.05
C PHE A 361 -1.47 -16.43 22.39
N ALA A 362 -2.28 -16.90 21.45
CA ALA A 362 -3.73 -16.94 21.57
C ALA A 362 -4.22 -17.83 22.72
N ASN A 363 -3.43 -18.84 23.13
CA ASN A 363 -3.81 -19.80 24.17
C ASN A 363 -2.93 -19.73 25.44
N PRO A 364 -3.39 -19.05 26.52
CA PRO A 364 -2.66 -18.99 27.79
C PRO A 364 -2.48 -20.35 28.50
N ALA A 365 -3.27 -21.37 28.16
CA ALA A 365 -3.14 -22.73 28.69
C ALA A 365 -2.06 -23.53 27.95
N ARG A 366 -1.71 -23.14 26.72
CA ARG A 366 -0.71 -23.81 25.87
C ARG A 366 0.18 -22.78 25.17
N PRO A 367 1.15 -22.19 25.88
CA PRO A 367 2.02 -21.15 25.32
C PRO A 367 2.91 -21.61 24.15
N SER A 368 3.04 -22.92 23.92
CA SER A 368 3.75 -23.49 22.77
C SER A 368 2.94 -23.48 21.48
N GLU A 369 1.63 -23.24 21.55
CA GLU A 369 0.74 -23.10 20.40
C GLU A 369 0.65 -21.62 20.05
N LEU A 370 1.37 -21.21 19.01
CA LEU A 370 1.36 -19.85 18.51
C LEU A 370 0.49 -19.76 17.26
N ASP A 371 -0.15 -18.60 17.11
CA ASP A 371 -0.78 -18.21 15.86
C ASP A 371 0.23 -17.40 15.05
N SER A 372 0.48 -17.83 13.82
CA SER A 372 1.49 -17.24 12.97
C SER A 372 1.20 -17.53 11.50
N PHE A 373 1.63 -16.62 10.64
CA PHE A 373 1.57 -16.78 9.20
C PHE A 373 2.87 -16.29 8.58
N THR A 374 3.44 -17.05 7.66
CA THR A 374 4.59 -16.65 6.86
C THR A 374 4.46 -17.23 5.47
N TYR A 375 4.52 -16.37 4.46
CA TYR A 375 4.49 -16.76 3.05
C TYR A 375 5.66 -16.14 2.30
N ASN A 376 6.38 -16.97 1.55
CA ASN A 376 7.51 -16.57 0.73
C ASN A 376 7.25 -16.95 -0.73
N LEU A 377 7.68 -16.10 -1.65
CA LEU A 377 7.58 -16.30 -3.09
C LEU A 377 8.85 -15.77 -3.76
N SER A 378 9.42 -16.50 -4.70
CA SER A 378 10.58 -16.02 -5.46
C SER A 378 10.58 -16.51 -6.89
N GLN A 379 11.25 -15.76 -7.75
CA GLN A 379 11.55 -16.12 -9.11
C GLN A 379 12.99 -15.71 -9.45
N SER A 380 13.73 -16.59 -10.12
CA SER A 380 15.05 -16.26 -10.63
C SER A 380 15.27 -16.88 -12.01
N THR A 381 15.97 -16.16 -12.88
CA THR A 381 16.23 -16.56 -14.26
C THR A 381 17.72 -16.46 -14.55
N GLN A 382 18.30 -17.57 -14.99
CA GLN A 382 19.71 -17.66 -15.37
C GLN A 382 19.82 -17.99 -16.84
N SER A 383 20.59 -17.17 -17.58
CA SER A 383 21.03 -17.49 -18.93
C SER A 383 22.53 -17.78 -18.92
N LYS A 384 22.92 -18.86 -19.59
CA LYS A 384 24.32 -19.28 -19.77
C LYS A 384 24.53 -19.64 -21.24
N GLY A 385 25.74 -19.48 -21.75
CA GLY A 385 26.04 -19.82 -23.13
C GLY A 385 27.23 -19.03 -23.67
N ARG A 386 27.83 -19.52 -24.75
CA ARG A 386 28.93 -18.82 -25.43
C ARG A 386 28.40 -17.78 -26.41
N ASP A 387 27.27 -18.08 -27.04
CA ASP A 387 26.66 -17.29 -28.10
C ASP A 387 25.17 -17.62 -28.21
N GLN A 388 24.45 -16.90 -29.06
CA GLN A 388 23.02 -17.11 -29.29
C GLN A 388 22.70 -18.54 -29.74
N SER A 389 23.59 -19.23 -30.46
CA SER A 389 23.34 -20.58 -30.97
C SER A 389 23.58 -21.67 -29.92
N ASN A 390 24.38 -21.38 -28.88
CA ASN A 390 24.79 -22.33 -27.86
C ASN A 390 24.52 -21.72 -26.48
N ARG A 391 23.25 -21.84 -26.05
CA ARG A 391 22.73 -21.19 -24.84
C ARG A 391 21.76 -22.09 -24.08
N SER A 392 21.67 -21.86 -22.78
CA SER A 392 20.70 -22.48 -21.88
C SER A 392 20.05 -21.42 -21.00
N ILE A 393 18.75 -21.52 -20.80
CA ILE A 393 17.98 -20.65 -19.91
C ILE A 393 17.31 -21.53 -18.86
N VAL A 394 17.42 -21.16 -17.60
CA VAL A 394 16.73 -21.81 -16.48
C VAL A 394 15.98 -20.75 -15.72
N GLN A 395 14.67 -20.95 -15.51
CA GLN A 395 13.87 -20.10 -14.65
C GLN A 395 13.27 -20.95 -13.53
N ASP A 396 13.55 -20.55 -12.29
CA ASP A 396 13.05 -21.18 -11.08
C ASP A 396 12.02 -20.26 -10.42
N GLN A 397 10.86 -20.81 -10.09
CA GLN A 397 9.82 -20.19 -9.27
C GLN A 397 9.63 -21.03 -8.01
N GLN A 398 9.50 -20.39 -6.85
CA GLN A 398 9.32 -21.09 -5.57
C GLN A 398 8.30 -20.39 -4.70
N SER A 399 7.51 -21.15 -3.96
CA SER A 399 6.69 -20.64 -2.86
C SER A 399 6.76 -21.54 -1.62
N ASN A 400 6.60 -20.92 -0.45
CA ASN A 400 6.60 -21.60 0.84
C ASN A 400 5.61 -20.93 1.79
N LEU A 401 4.64 -21.69 2.32
CA LEU A 401 3.68 -21.28 3.33
C LEU A 401 3.94 -22.05 4.63
N VAL A 402 4.19 -21.32 5.70
CA VAL A 402 4.18 -21.87 7.06
C VAL A 402 3.17 -21.07 7.87
N ALA A 403 2.19 -21.75 8.45
CA ALA A 403 1.19 -21.10 9.27
C ALA A 403 0.71 -22.00 10.40
N SER A 404 0.24 -21.38 11.46
CA SER A 404 -0.45 -22.05 12.55
C SER A 404 -1.52 -21.14 13.11
N TYR A 405 -2.68 -21.70 13.45
CA TYR A 405 -3.81 -20.89 13.92
C TYR A 405 -4.83 -21.72 14.69
N HIS A 406 -5.57 -21.08 15.59
CA HIS A 406 -6.69 -21.68 16.29
C HIS A 406 -8.02 -21.40 15.58
N LYS A 407 -8.91 -22.39 15.53
CA LYS A 407 -10.32 -22.23 15.11
C LYS A 407 -11.28 -22.80 16.13
N PRO A 408 -12.48 -22.23 16.28
CA PRO A 408 -13.52 -22.81 17.11
C PRO A 408 -13.94 -24.17 16.55
N LEU A 409 -14.43 -25.07 17.42
CA LEU A 409 -14.97 -26.36 16.99
C LEU A 409 -16.21 -26.21 16.08
N TYR A 410 -16.94 -25.10 16.24
CA TYR A 410 -18.16 -24.81 15.51
C TYR A 410 -18.06 -23.43 14.86
N ALA A 411 -18.47 -23.33 13.60
CA ALA A 411 -18.48 -22.07 12.87
C ALA A 411 -19.35 -21.01 13.58
N GLY A 412 -18.85 -19.78 13.63
CA GLY A 412 -19.55 -18.65 14.25
C GLY A 412 -19.39 -18.53 15.77
N GLN A 413 -18.71 -19.47 16.44
CA GLN A 413 -18.33 -19.28 17.84
C GLN A 413 -17.09 -18.42 17.98
N LYS A 414 -17.09 -17.51 18.95
CA LYS A 414 -15.91 -16.73 19.30
C LYS A 414 -14.96 -17.59 20.15
N LEU A 415 -13.68 -17.58 19.79
CA LEU A 415 -12.64 -18.23 20.56
C LEU A 415 -12.24 -17.33 21.75
N GLU A 416 -12.39 -17.80 22.97
CA GLU A 416 -12.02 -17.08 24.20
C GLU A 416 -11.15 -17.99 25.07
N LEU A 417 -9.97 -18.34 24.55
CA LEU A 417 -9.09 -19.31 25.21
C LEU A 417 -8.52 -18.72 26.50
N SER A 418 -8.74 -19.43 27.60
CA SER A 418 -8.18 -19.11 28.91
C SER A 418 -7.57 -20.34 29.55
N ARG A 419 -7.05 -20.21 30.78
CA ARG A 419 -6.59 -21.38 31.56
C ARG A 419 -7.72 -22.28 32.06
N ASP A 420 -8.98 -21.83 31.95
CA ASP A 420 -10.14 -22.65 32.31
C ASP A 420 -10.34 -23.77 31.26
N PRO A 421 -10.32 -25.05 31.66
CA PRO A 421 -10.61 -26.17 30.76
C PRO A 421 -11.90 -25.98 29.96
N THR A 422 -12.95 -25.38 30.51
CA THR A 422 -14.24 -25.19 29.82
C THR A 422 -14.15 -24.27 28.60
N THR A 423 -13.12 -23.43 28.52
CA THR A 423 -12.85 -22.55 27.37
C THR A 423 -11.96 -23.19 26.30
N GLN A 424 -11.36 -24.33 26.60
CA GLN A 424 -10.36 -25.01 25.75
C GLN A 424 -11.03 -25.97 24.77
N ASN A 425 -11.86 -25.42 23.87
CA ASN A 425 -12.59 -26.15 22.83
C ASN A 425 -12.26 -25.58 21.45
N TYR A 426 -11.28 -26.16 20.76
CA TYR A 426 -10.76 -25.61 19.51
C TYR A 426 -10.06 -26.66 18.64
N LEU A 427 -9.82 -26.27 17.40
CA LEU A 427 -8.93 -26.93 16.47
C LEU A 427 -7.66 -26.08 16.36
N TYR A 428 -6.50 -26.70 16.48
CA TYR A 428 -5.22 -26.07 16.20
C TYR A 428 -4.69 -26.61 14.87
N TYR A 429 -4.53 -25.71 13.90
CA TYR A 429 -4.03 -26.01 12.57
C TYR A 429 -2.55 -25.71 12.51
N GLN A 430 -1.81 -26.58 11.83
CA GLN A 430 -0.43 -26.34 11.43
C GLN A 430 -0.29 -26.67 9.95
N ILE A 431 0.17 -25.69 9.18
CA ILE A 431 0.31 -25.72 7.72
C ILE A 431 1.79 -25.60 7.37
N ASN A 432 2.25 -26.47 6.48
CA ASN A 432 3.56 -26.37 5.87
C ASN A 432 3.42 -26.81 4.41
N ASP A 433 3.46 -25.85 3.49
CA ASP A 433 3.35 -26.11 2.07
C ASP A 433 4.53 -25.53 1.33
N GLN A 434 4.94 -26.23 0.27
CA GLN A 434 6.01 -25.82 -0.61
C GLN A 434 5.62 -26.10 -2.06
N ALA A 435 5.96 -25.19 -2.97
CA ALA A 435 5.82 -25.41 -4.40
C ALA A 435 7.05 -24.92 -5.16
N SER A 436 7.32 -25.55 -6.29
CA SER A 436 8.38 -25.15 -7.22
C SER A 436 7.98 -25.37 -8.67
N SER A 437 8.50 -24.54 -9.57
CA SER A 437 8.43 -24.70 -11.02
C SER A 437 9.78 -24.34 -11.62
N THR A 438 10.39 -25.29 -12.32
CA THR A 438 11.67 -25.10 -13.01
C THR A 438 11.46 -25.27 -14.51
N THR A 439 11.62 -24.18 -15.24
CA THR A 439 11.70 -24.17 -16.70
C THR A 439 13.15 -24.32 -17.12
N SER A 440 13.43 -25.20 -18.08
CA SER A 440 14.74 -25.29 -18.73
C SER A 440 14.60 -25.30 -20.24
N ILE A 441 15.38 -24.44 -20.89
CA ILE A 441 15.46 -24.26 -22.34
C ILE A 441 16.93 -24.40 -22.74
N GLY A 442 17.21 -25.07 -23.85
CA GLY A 442 18.58 -25.31 -24.31
C GLY A 442 18.70 -25.34 -25.82
N TYR A 443 19.78 -24.76 -26.33
CA TYR A 443 20.12 -24.69 -27.74
C TYR A 443 21.54 -25.24 -27.97
N ASP A 444 21.69 -26.06 -29.01
CA ASP A 444 22.98 -26.49 -29.56
C ASP A 444 23.02 -26.10 -31.04
N LYS A 445 24.03 -25.34 -31.46
CA LYS A 445 24.20 -24.87 -32.85
C LYS A 445 22.93 -24.24 -33.45
N GLY A 446 22.15 -23.55 -32.62
CA GLY A 446 20.92 -22.85 -32.99
C GLY A 446 19.67 -23.74 -33.06
N ALA A 447 19.81 -25.06 -32.88
CA ALA A 447 18.68 -25.97 -32.75
C ALA A 447 18.20 -26.01 -31.31
N LEU A 448 16.87 -25.93 -31.10
CA LEU A 448 16.27 -26.18 -29.79
C LEU A 448 16.45 -27.67 -29.46
N VAL A 449 17.17 -27.94 -28.36
CA VAL A 449 17.49 -29.31 -27.88
C VAL A 449 16.88 -29.63 -26.52
N ASN A 450 16.50 -28.60 -25.75
CA ASN A 450 15.80 -28.77 -24.48
C ASN A 450 14.67 -27.74 -24.34
N ALA A 451 13.52 -28.19 -23.85
CA ALA A 451 12.35 -27.37 -23.56
C ALA A 451 11.46 -28.13 -22.57
N THR A 452 11.72 -27.97 -21.27
CA THR A 452 11.06 -28.72 -20.20
C THR A 452 10.57 -27.81 -19.09
N VAL A 453 9.41 -28.12 -18.52
CA VAL A 453 8.90 -27.52 -17.29
C VAL A 453 8.69 -28.64 -16.28
N THR A 454 9.30 -28.51 -15.10
CA THR A 454 9.13 -29.43 -13.97
C THR A 454 8.47 -28.69 -12.83
N GLN A 455 7.29 -29.14 -12.42
CA GLN A 455 6.55 -28.59 -11.29
C GLN A 455 6.48 -29.60 -10.16
N ALA A 456 6.54 -29.13 -8.92
CA ALA A 456 6.31 -29.95 -7.74
C ALA A 456 5.59 -29.12 -6.67
N ALA A 457 4.66 -29.76 -5.98
CA ALA A 457 3.95 -29.18 -4.85
C ALA A 457 3.84 -30.20 -3.72
N SER A 458 3.99 -29.72 -2.49
CA SER A 458 3.79 -30.47 -1.26
C SER A 458 2.95 -29.64 -0.32
N GLN A 459 1.92 -30.24 0.25
CA GLN A 459 1.01 -29.63 1.20
C GLN A 459 0.90 -30.51 2.43
N SER A 460 1.11 -29.94 3.60
CA SER A 460 1.01 -30.66 4.87
C SER A 460 0.10 -29.90 5.82
N THR A 461 -0.89 -30.61 6.34
CA THR A 461 -1.81 -30.08 7.36
C THR A 461 -1.82 -31.01 8.56
N ARG A 462 -1.57 -30.46 9.75
CA ARG A 462 -1.83 -31.14 11.03
C ARG A 462 -2.97 -30.41 11.75
N ILE A 463 -3.92 -31.16 12.28
CA ILE A 463 -5.07 -30.64 13.02
C ILE A 463 -5.15 -31.35 14.36
N SER A 464 -4.97 -30.59 15.43
CA SER A 464 -5.16 -31.06 16.81
C SER A 464 -6.49 -30.55 17.32
N LYS A 465 -7.40 -31.46 17.67
CA LYS A 465 -8.71 -31.13 18.25
C LYS A 465 -8.66 -31.24 19.76
N TYR A 466 -9.06 -30.17 20.43
CA TYR A 466 -9.17 -30.12 21.88
C TYR A 466 -10.61 -29.92 22.32
N VAL A 467 -11.01 -30.68 23.33
CA VAL A 467 -12.29 -30.51 24.05
C VAL A 467 -11.99 -30.51 25.54
N MET A 468 -12.47 -29.47 26.21
CA MET A 468 -12.20 -29.22 27.61
C MET A 468 -10.70 -29.29 27.98
N GLY A 469 -9.81 -28.86 27.07
CA GLY A 469 -8.35 -28.86 27.26
C GLY A 469 -7.65 -30.20 27.01
N LYS A 470 -8.42 -31.26 26.72
CA LYS A 470 -7.91 -32.59 26.40
C LYS A 470 -7.82 -32.78 24.89
N LEU A 471 -6.72 -33.33 24.42
CA LEU A 471 -6.54 -33.71 23.02
C LEU A 471 -7.48 -34.88 22.72
N GLU A 472 -8.45 -34.67 21.85
CA GLU A 472 -9.37 -35.73 21.40
C GLU A 472 -8.89 -36.42 20.13
N SER A 473 -8.30 -35.66 19.20
CA SER A 473 -7.78 -36.19 17.95
C SER A 473 -6.62 -35.36 17.44
N ASP A 474 -5.66 -36.02 16.79
CA ASP A 474 -4.55 -35.39 16.08
C ASP A 474 -4.45 -36.06 14.71
N THR A 475 -4.68 -35.29 13.66
CA THR A 475 -4.70 -35.77 12.28
C THR A 475 -3.63 -35.07 11.49
N HIS A 476 -2.81 -35.83 10.78
CA HIS A 476 -1.77 -35.31 9.90
C HIS A 476 -1.98 -35.81 8.47
N THR A 477 -2.10 -34.89 7.53
CA THR A 477 -2.44 -35.16 6.12
C THR A 477 -1.40 -34.51 5.20
N PRO A 478 -0.34 -35.24 4.83
CA PRO A 478 0.60 -34.81 3.79
C PRO A 478 0.11 -35.23 2.39
N VAL A 479 0.21 -34.32 1.43
CA VAL A 479 -0.10 -34.56 0.02
C VAL A 479 1.00 -33.95 -0.83
N SER A 480 1.53 -34.70 -1.80
CA SER A 480 2.51 -34.16 -2.75
C SER A 480 2.28 -34.69 -4.16
N ALA A 481 2.71 -33.92 -5.15
CA ALA A 481 2.66 -34.27 -6.55
C ALA A 481 3.78 -33.57 -7.32
N SER A 482 4.20 -34.19 -8.42
CA SER A 482 5.14 -33.59 -9.36
C SER A 482 4.77 -33.95 -10.79
N LYS A 483 5.00 -33.01 -11.71
CA LYS A 483 4.72 -33.15 -13.13
C LYS A 483 5.89 -32.59 -13.93
N THR A 484 6.36 -33.35 -14.91
CA THR A 484 7.33 -32.87 -15.90
C THR A 484 6.69 -32.88 -17.27
N GLN A 485 6.78 -31.75 -17.97
CA GLN A 485 6.27 -31.59 -19.33
C GLN A 485 7.42 -31.25 -20.26
N ASN A 486 7.51 -31.97 -21.38
CA ASN A 486 8.47 -31.70 -22.43
C ASN A 486 7.74 -31.06 -23.62
N PHE A 487 8.13 -29.84 -23.97
CA PHE A 487 7.55 -29.05 -25.07
C PHE A 487 8.38 -29.10 -26.34
N LEU A 488 9.50 -29.82 -26.36
CA LEU A 488 10.46 -29.83 -27.47
C LEU A 488 9.82 -30.26 -28.79
N SER A 489 9.05 -31.34 -28.79
CA SER A 489 8.40 -31.86 -30.00
C SER A 489 7.36 -30.90 -30.55
N VAL A 490 6.52 -30.35 -29.66
CA VAL A 490 5.45 -29.40 -29.99
C VAL A 490 6.04 -28.10 -30.54
N LEU A 491 7.08 -27.57 -29.90
CA LEU A 491 7.78 -26.36 -30.33
C LEU A 491 8.49 -26.58 -31.68
N ASN A 492 9.21 -27.69 -31.85
CA ASN A 492 9.88 -27.99 -33.11
C ASN A 492 8.88 -28.14 -34.27
N GLN A 493 7.73 -28.76 -34.03
CA GLN A 493 6.67 -28.87 -35.02
C GLN A 493 6.10 -27.49 -35.38
N ALA A 494 5.77 -26.67 -34.38
CA ALA A 494 5.23 -25.33 -34.61
C ALA A 494 6.22 -24.42 -35.35
N LEU A 495 7.51 -24.47 -35.00
CA LEU A 495 8.58 -23.74 -35.68
C LEU A 495 8.76 -24.20 -37.13
N GLN A 496 8.60 -25.49 -37.41
CA GLN A 496 8.66 -26.02 -38.77
C GLN A 496 7.46 -25.56 -39.61
N GLN A 497 6.25 -25.63 -39.06
CA GLN A 497 5.03 -25.14 -39.72
C GLN A 497 5.09 -23.64 -40.02
N ASP A 498 5.63 -22.84 -39.09
CA ASP A 498 5.82 -21.41 -39.30
C ASP A 498 6.79 -21.11 -40.45
N LYS A 499 7.89 -21.86 -40.56
CA LYS A 499 8.82 -21.76 -41.70
C LYS A 499 8.13 -22.09 -43.01
N GLU A 500 7.32 -23.14 -43.05
CA GLU A 500 6.56 -23.53 -44.25
C GLU A 500 5.52 -22.47 -44.64
N ALA A 501 4.76 -21.95 -43.68
CA ALA A 501 3.79 -20.89 -43.91
C ALA A 501 4.43 -19.61 -44.44
N LYS A 502 5.60 -19.21 -43.92
CA LYS A 502 6.40 -18.07 -44.43
C LYS A 502 6.86 -18.27 -45.88
N LEU A 503 6.99 -19.52 -46.33
CA LEU A 503 7.28 -19.89 -47.72
C LEU A 503 6.00 -20.02 -48.58
N GLY A 504 4.84 -19.61 -48.06
CA GLY A 504 3.54 -19.69 -48.72
C GLY A 504 2.94 -21.10 -48.73
N ARG A 505 3.43 -22.01 -47.88
CA ARG A 505 2.98 -23.40 -47.81
C ARG A 505 2.29 -23.66 -46.46
N GLY A 506 0.96 -23.57 -46.44
CA GLY A 506 0.16 -23.92 -45.25
C GLY A 506 -0.14 -22.74 -44.32
N VAL A 507 -0.47 -23.05 -43.06
CA VAL A 507 -0.91 -22.10 -42.02
C VAL A 507 0.03 -22.22 -40.81
N SER A 508 0.46 -21.09 -40.25
CA SER A 508 1.26 -21.04 -39.02
C SER A 508 0.34 -21.10 -37.80
N TRP A 509 0.67 -21.98 -36.85
CA TRP A 509 0.01 -22.11 -35.53
C TRP A 509 0.95 -21.74 -34.38
N LEU A 510 2.08 -21.10 -34.70
CA LEU A 510 3.14 -20.83 -33.74
C LEU A 510 2.61 -19.97 -32.58
N LYS A 511 1.89 -18.89 -32.90
CA LYS A 511 1.38 -17.96 -31.89
C LYS A 511 0.43 -18.64 -30.89
N GLU A 512 -0.51 -19.44 -31.38
CA GLU A 512 -1.47 -20.18 -30.56
C GLU A 512 -0.76 -21.22 -29.68
N THR A 513 0.24 -21.90 -30.24
CA THR A 513 1.05 -22.89 -29.52
C THR A 513 1.85 -22.25 -28.39
N LEU A 514 2.55 -21.14 -28.67
CA LEU A 514 3.32 -20.39 -27.68
C LEU A 514 2.42 -19.88 -26.54
N ALA A 515 1.26 -19.32 -26.86
CA ALA A 515 0.30 -18.85 -25.86
C ALA A 515 -0.21 -19.99 -24.95
N GLY A 516 -0.44 -21.18 -25.50
CA GLY A 516 -0.89 -22.35 -24.73
C GLY A 516 0.21 -23.00 -23.88
N ILE A 517 1.49 -22.81 -24.22
CA ILE A 517 2.63 -23.25 -23.40
C ILE A 517 2.79 -22.34 -22.19
N GLN A 518 2.66 -21.03 -22.38
CA GLN A 518 2.83 -20.03 -21.32
C GLN A 518 1.91 -20.29 -20.12
N ASP A 519 0.67 -20.73 -20.36
CA ASP A 519 -0.29 -21.06 -19.29
C ASP A 519 0.15 -22.26 -18.43
N LYS A 520 1.10 -23.07 -18.91
CA LYS A 520 1.61 -24.28 -18.23
C LYS A 520 2.93 -24.06 -17.49
N VAL A 521 3.56 -22.90 -17.66
CA VAL A 521 4.86 -22.56 -17.06
C VAL A 521 4.73 -22.09 -15.61
N MET A 522 3.58 -21.51 -15.27
CA MET A 522 3.35 -20.87 -13.98
C MET A 522 3.47 -21.87 -12.82
N LEU A 523 3.97 -21.39 -11.67
CA LEU A 523 3.99 -22.15 -10.44
C LEU A 523 2.59 -22.67 -10.08
N GLN A 524 2.52 -23.92 -9.61
CA GLN A 524 1.29 -24.56 -9.16
C GLN A 524 1.47 -25.04 -7.72
N SER A 525 0.73 -24.43 -6.78
CA SER A 525 0.85 -24.74 -5.35
C SER A 525 -0.08 -25.84 -4.86
N ASN A 526 -1.04 -26.29 -5.67
CA ASN A 526 -1.96 -27.37 -5.33
C ASN A 526 -1.53 -28.69 -5.98
N PRO A 527 -1.11 -29.71 -5.21
CA PRO A 527 -0.75 -31.03 -5.72
C PRO A 527 -1.84 -31.67 -6.59
N ALA A 528 -3.12 -31.43 -6.28
CA ALA A 528 -4.23 -32.00 -7.06
C ALA A 528 -4.29 -31.47 -8.50
N GLN A 529 -3.77 -30.27 -8.76
CA GLN A 529 -3.71 -29.69 -10.11
C GLN A 529 -2.50 -30.19 -10.92
N LEU A 530 -1.54 -30.86 -10.29
CA LEU A 530 -0.39 -31.49 -10.96
C LEU A 530 -0.65 -32.93 -11.42
N ASN A 531 -1.64 -33.60 -10.82
CA ASN A 531 -2.00 -35.00 -11.12
C ASN A 531 -2.91 -35.18 -12.35
N GLY A 532 -3.15 -34.10 -13.12
CA GLY A 532 -4.03 -34.08 -14.29
C GLY A 532 -3.33 -34.17 -15.64
#